data_AF-A0A958ILC2-F1
#
_entry.id   AF-A0A958ILC2-F1
#
_cell.length_a   1.000
_cell.length_b   1.000
_cell.length_c   1.000
_cell.angle_alpha   90.00
_cell.angle_beta   90.00
_cell.angle_gamma   90.00
#
_symmetry.space_group_name_H-M   'P 1'
#
loop_
_entity.id
_entity.type
_entity.pdbx_description
1 polymer ?
#
loop_
_entity_poly.entity_id
_entity_poly.type
_entity_poly.pdbx_seq_one_letter_code
_entity_poly.pdbx_strand_id
1 'polypeptide(L)'
;MHLEKYISGELSQSDLAEFELHLIECPECFEKFRIASNFCRVVDERGSEIFREFLDEKEFDKHISIEKDAGNSRIWFSLAAAVVLLLVTISVFFFAFPDQKLAGEAFEPNPYLEELVSLETGAYRSIEVFNLRAPKKDQVFESGEEIVFSWNGQSNSGFSLKILNNDGKQIVKFQTPGTEFQYANTLTAGLYYWKVEAGSNILMNRFYVK
;
A
#
# COMPACT_ATOMS: atom_id res chain seq x y z
N MET A 1 20.02 13.10 16.34
CA MET A 1 21.11 12.14 16.08
C MET A 1 21.14 10.98 17.11
N HIS A 2 20.01 10.61 17.72
CA HIS A 2 19.93 9.49 18.68
C HIS A 2 19.20 8.24 18.13
N LEU A 3 18.35 8.42 17.10
CA LEU A 3 17.56 7.33 16.52
C LEU A 3 18.41 6.25 15.84
N GLU A 4 19.41 6.64 15.05
CA GLU A 4 20.30 5.71 14.34
C GLU A 4 21.05 4.81 15.33
N LYS A 5 21.61 5.40 16.40
CA LYS A 5 22.31 4.67 17.46
C LYS A 5 21.39 3.76 18.26
N TYR A 6 20.14 4.16 18.46
CA TYR A 6 19.13 3.30 19.11
C TYR A 6 18.83 2.07 18.24
N ILE A 7 18.61 2.27 16.94
CA ILE A 7 18.32 1.18 15.99
C ILE A 7 19.51 0.25 15.82
N SER A 8 20.75 0.77 15.81
CA SER A 8 21.96 -0.05 15.72
C SER A 8 22.38 -0.71 17.04
N GLY A 9 21.70 -0.40 18.17
CA GLY A 9 22.04 -0.93 19.49
C GLY A 9 23.34 -0.35 20.08
N GLU A 10 23.78 0.82 19.62
CA GLU A 10 25.02 1.48 20.04
C GLU A 10 24.85 2.43 21.23
N LEU A 11 23.64 2.60 21.76
CA LEU A 11 23.40 3.45 22.92
C LEU A 11 23.91 2.80 24.21
N SER A 12 24.50 3.63 25.07
CA SER A 12 24.79 3.21 26.45
C SER A 12 23.49 2.99 27.22
N GLN A 13 23.55 2.21 28.31
CA GLN A 13 22.35 1.92 29.13
C GLN A 13 21.70 3.18 29.73
N SER A 14 22.49 4.20 30.07
CA SER A 14 21.95 5.48 30.55
C SER A 14 21.24 6.26 29.44
N ASP A 15 21.84 6.29 28.24
CA ASP A 15 21.26 7.03 27.10
C ASP A 15 20.02 6.32 26.54
N LEU A 16 19.96 4.99 26.68
CA LEU A 16 18.82 4.17 26.29
C LEU A 16 17.57 4.58 27.07
N ALA A 17 17.67 4.65 28.39
CA ALA A 17 16.53 5.00 29.25
C ALA A 17 16.04 6.44 29.01
N GLU A 18 16.96 7.40 28.83
CA GLU A 18 16.61 8.79 28.49
C GLU A 18 15.92 8.88 27.13
N PHE A 19 16.40 8.12 26.14
CA PHE A 19 15.81 8.09 24.81
C PHE A 19 14.44 7.44 24.78
N GLU A 20 14.23 6.33 25.51
CA GLU A 20 12.91 5.68 25.62
C GLU A 20 11.88 6.60 26.26
N LEU A 21 12.26 7.31 27.32
CA LEU A 21 11.39 8.31 27.95
C LEU A 21 11.03 9.42 26.96
N HIS A 22 12.01 9.93 26.22
CA HIS A 22 11.78 10.95 25.19
C HIS A 22 10.86 10.46 24.07
N LEU A 23 10.97 9.19 23.64
CA LEU A 23 10.08 8.60 22.64
C LEU A 23 8.62 8.59 23.11
N ILE A 24 8.36 8.35 24.40
CA ILE A 24 7.01 8.35 24.97
C ILE A 24 6.46 9.78 25.04
N GLU A 25 7.30 10.75 25.39
CA GLU A 25 6.89 12.14 25.61
C GLU A 25 6.79 12.98 24.32
N CYS A 26 7.47 12.57 23.25
CA CYS A 26 7.56 13.33 21.99
C CYS A 26 6.92 12.57 20.82
N PRO A 27 5.65 12.88 20.45
CA PRO A 27 4.94 12.21 19.36
C PRO A 27 5.65 12.26 18.01
N GLU A 28 6.37 13.36 17.71
CA GLU A 28 7.12 13.49 16.46
C GLU A 28 8.28 12.50 16.39
N CYS A 29 8.99 12.30 17.50
CA CYS A 29 10.09 11.34 17.59
C CYS A 29 9.58 9.90 17.56
N PHE A 30 8.44 9.63 18.20
CA PHE A 30 7.78 8.34 18.12
C PHE A 30 7.40 7.97 16.69
N GLU A 31 6.84 8.90 15.93
CA GLU A 31 6.45 8.64 14.53
C GLU A 31 7.67 8.38 13.64
N LYS A 32 8.76 9.14 13.81
CA LYS A 32 10.03 8.88 13.11
C LYS A 32 10.59 7.51 13.45
N PHE A 33 10.54 7.10 14.72
CA PHE A 33 10.94 5.76 15.15
C PHE A 33 10.07 4.66 14.52
N ARG A 34 8.74 4.84 14.51
CA ARG A 34 7.79 3.90 13.92
C ARG A 34 8.07 3.67 12.43
N ILE A 35 8.35 4.72 11.67
CA ILE A 35 8.71 4.62 10.24
C ILE A 35 10.02 3.85 10.08
N ALA A 36 11.06 4.20 10.83
CA ALA A 36 12.37 3.56 10.74
C ALA A 36 12.32 2.07 11.14
N SER A 37 11.60 1.73 12.21
CA SER A 37 11.41 0.35 12.66
C SER A 37 10.65 -0.49 11.64
N ASN A 38 9.61 0.07 11.01
CA ASN A 38 8.89 -0.62 9.94
C ASN A 38 9.77 -0.87 8.72
N PHE A 39 10.64 0.08 8.36
CA PHE A 39 11.59 -0.10 7.27
C PHE A 39 12.59 -1.24 7.56
N CYS A 40 13.20 -1.25 8.75
CA CYS A 40 14.10 -2.33 9.16
C CYS A 40 13.41 -3.71 9.11
N ARG A 41 12.17 -3.80 9.59
CA ARG A 41 11.38 -5.05 9.53
C ARG A 41 11.16 -5.53 8.10
N VAL A 42 10.80 -4.63 7.18
CA VAL A 42 10.63 -4.97 5.76
C VAL A 42 11.94 -5.43 5.12
N VAL A 43 13.06 -4.79 5.46
CA VAL A 43 14.39 -5.19 4.98
C VAL A 43 14.80 -6.54 5.56
N ASP A 44 14.53 -6.84 6.82
CA ASP A 44 14.86 -8.14 7.41
C ASP A 44 13.99 -9.27 6.83
N GLU A 45 12.68 -9.03 6.68
CA GLU A 45 11.74 -10.02 6.16
C GLU A 45 11.94 -10.29 4.65
N ARG A 46 12.12 -9.25 3.84
CA ARG A 46 12.16 -9.36 2.36
C ARG A 46 13.55 -9.17 1.76
N GLY A 47 14.46 -8.52 2.47
CA GLY A 47 15.81 -8.27 1.97
C GLY A 47 16.54 -9.57 1.69
N SER A 48 16.39 -10.58 2.54
CA SER A 48 17.04 -11.88 2.31
C SER A 48 16.58 -12.58 1.03
N GLU A 49 15.34 -12.34 0.57
CA GLU A 49 14.79 -12.91 -0.67
C GLU A 49 15.30 -12.14 -1.89
N ILE A 50 15.23 -10.80 -1.86
CA ILE A 50 15.71 -9.93 -2.93
C ILE A 50 17.22 -10.11 -3.12
N PHE A 51 17.99 -10.06 -2.03
CA PHE A 51 19.44 -10.23 -2.10
C PHE A 51 19.86 -11.66 -2.45
N ARG A 52 19.05 -12.70 -2.20
CA ARG A 52 19.36 -14.06 -2.68
C ARG A 52 19.33 -14.14 -4.20
N GLU A 53 18.40 -13.46 -4.84
CA GLU A 53 18.27 -13.42 -6.29
C GLU A 53 19.45 -12.68 -6.94
N PHE A 54 20.01 -11.68 -6.25
CA PHE A 54 21.19 -10.93 -6.72
C PHE A 54 22.54 -11.53 -6.34
N LEU A 55 22.62 -12.28 -5.23
CA LEU A 55 23.88 -12.84 -4.70
C LEU A 55 24.18 -14.26 -5.16
N ASP A 56 23.39 -14.85 -6.07
CA ASP A 56 23.81 -16.05 -6.82
C ASP A 56 24.81 -15.66 -7.94
N GLU A 57 25.84 -14.93 -7.52
CA GLU A 57 26.86 -14.26 -8.34
C GLU A 57 27.83 -15.27 -9.00
N LYS A 58 27.65 -16.58 -8.76
CA LYS A 58 28.52 -17.64 -9.30
C LYS A 58 28.20 -18.08 -10.72
N GLU A 59 27.04 -17.72 -11.29
CA GLU A 59 26.74 -18.02 -12.70
C GLU A 59 27.03 -16.86 -13.66
N PHE A 60 27.15 -15.62 -13.18
CA PHE A 60 27.29 -14.46 -14.07
C PHE A 60 28.66 -14.37 -14.75
N ASP A 61 29.72 -14.85 -14.09
CA ASP A 61 31.09 -14.78 -14.63
C ASP A 61 31.40 -15.89 -15.66
N LYS A 62 30.56 -16.93 -15.77
CA LYS A 62 30.88 -18.08 -16.64
C LYS A 62 30.40 -17.94 -18.09
N HIS A 63 29.50 -17.00 -18.38
CA HIS A 63 28.88 -16.88 -19.70
C HIS A 63 29.24 -15.63 -20.52
N ILE A 64 30.09 -14.73 -20.02
CA ILE A 64 30.55 -13.56 -20.77
C ILE A 64 32.01 -13.75 -21.25
N SER A 65 32.30 -14.89 -21.86
CA SER A 65 33.44 -15.01 -22.78
C SER A 65 32.95 -14.63 -24.17
N ILE A 66 32.74 -13.33 -24.39
CA ILE A 66 32.45 -12.80 -25.73
C ILE A 66 33.77 -12.85 -26.51
N GLU A 67 34.02 -13.96 -27.20
CA GLU A 67 35.03 -14.01 -28.26
C GLU A 67 34.68 -12.91 -29.28
N LYS A 68 35.58 -11.93 -29.42
CA LYS A 68 35.49 -10.86 -30.41
C LYS A 68 35.78 -11.42 -31.81
N ASP A 69 34.85 -12.21 -32.34
CA ASP A 69 34.89 -12.59 -33.74
C ASP A 69 34.32 -11.44 -34.58
N ALA A 70 35.23 -10.58 -35.05
CA ALA A 70 34.98 -9.47 -35.94
C ALA A 70 34.68 -10.00 -37.35
N GLY A 71 33.51 -10.61 -37.55
CA GLY A 71 33.30 -11.42 -38.75
C GLY A 71 31.91 -11.51 -39.34
N ASN A 72 30.87 -10.80 -38.88
CA ASN A 72 29.64 -10.65 -39.66
C ASN A 72 28.67 -9.59 -39.08
N SER A 73 28.75 -8.34 -39.55
CA SER A 73 27.87 -7.25 -39.06
C SER A 73 26.38 -7.54 -39.26
N ARG A 74 26.03 -8.32 -40.27
CA ARG A 74 24.64 -8.71 -40.56
C ARG A 74 24.01 -9.56 -39.46
N ILE A 75 24.80 -10.40 -38.78
CA ILE A 75 24.30 -11.26 -37.70
C ILE A 75 23.97 -10.39 -36.47
N TRP A 76 24.83 -9.42 -36.14
CA TRP A 76 24.63 -8.52 -35.00
C TRP A 76 23.38 -7.64 -35.13
N PHE A 77 23.09 -7.10 -36.32
CA PHE A 77 21.86 -6.33 -36.53
C PHE A 77 20.60 -7.17 -36.38
N SER A 78 20.61 -8.42 -36.87
CA SER A 78 19.49 -9.35 -36.70
C SER A 78 19.24 -9.66 -35.22
N LEU A 79 20.32 -9.91 -34.47
CA LEU A 79 20.26 -10.25 -33.05
C LEU A 79 19.76 -9.05 -32.22
N ALA A 80 20.24 -7.84 -32.50
CA ALA A 80 19.76 -6.61 -31.86
C ALA A 80 18.28 -6.36 -32.16
N ALA A 81 17.82 -6.55 -33.40
CA ALA A 81 16.42 -6.39 -33.77
C ALA A 81 15.51 -7.40 -33.06
N ALA A 82 15.95 -8.66 -32.93
CA ALA A 82 15.22 -9.69 -32.20
C ALA A 82 15.07 -9.36 -30.71
N VAL A 83 16.14 -8.85 -30.07
CA VAL A 83 16.10 -8.41 -28.67
C VAL A 83 15.14 -7.24 -28.48
N VAL A 84 15.18 -6.24 -29.36
CA VAL A 84 14.24 -5.11 -29.29
C VAL A 84 12.79 -5.58 -29.45
N LEU A 85 12.52 -6.48 -30.40
CA LEU A 85 11.18 -7.03 -30.60
C LEU A 85 10.71 -7.79 -29.36
N LEU A 86 11.59 -8.62 -28.76
CA LEU A 86 11.30 -9.35 -27.53
C LEU A 86 10.94 -8.38 -26.38
N LEU A 87 11.74 -7.34 -26.17
CA LEU A 87 11.49 -6.35 -25.12
C LEU A 87 10.18 -5.60 -25.34
N VAL A 88 9.85 -5.26 -26.59
CA VAL A 88 8.55 -4.64 -26.92
C VAL A 88 7.41 -5.60 -26.62
N THR A 89 7.53 -6.89 -27.00
CA THR A 89 6.48 -7.88 -26.70
C THR A 89 6.29 -8.10 -25.21
N ILE A 90 7.38 -8.15 -24.43
CA ILE A 90 7.33 -8.27 -22.97
C ILE A 90 6.66 -7.04 -22.36
N SER A 91 7.04 -5.84 -22.80
CA SER A 91 6.41 -4.59 -22.32
C SER A 91 4.91 -4.58 -22.61
N VAL A 92 4.50 -4.89 -23.85
CA VAL A 92 3.07 -4.99 -24.20
C VAL A 92 2.36 -6.05 -23.36
N PHE A 93 3.00 -7.19 -23.09
CA PHE A 93 2.43 -8.24 -22.27
C PHE A 93 2.18 -7.77 -20.83
N PHE A 94 3.16 -7.11 -20.19
CA PHE A 94 2.99 -6.58 -18.83
C PHE A 94 1.92 -5.47 -18.76
N PHE A 95 1.77 -4.65 -19.81
CA PHE A 95 0.71 -3.64 -19.86
C PHE A 95 -0.68 -4.25 -20.16
N ALA A 96 -0.75 -5.33 -20.94
CA ALA A 96 -2.01 -5.96 -21.33
C ALA A 96 -2.52 -6.98 -20.29
N PHE A 97 -1.62 -7.58 -19.52
CA PHE A 97 -1.93 -8.60 -18.52
C PHE A 97 -1.37 -8.19 -17.15
N PRO A 98 -1.97 -7.20 -16.47
CA PRO A 98 -1.63 -6.92 -15.08
C PRO A 98 -1.80 -8.20 -14.25
N ASP A 99 -0.82 -8.49 -13.38
CA ASP A 99 -0.65 -9.74 -12.63
C ASP A 99 -1.97 -10.37 -12.14
N GLN A 100 -2.36 -11.51 -12.73
CA GLN A 100 -3.54 -12.28 -12.28
C GLN A 100 -3.33 -12.98 -10.94
N LYS A 101 -2.08 -13.10 -10.46
CA LYS A 101 -1.78 -13.70 -9.15
C LYS A 101 -2.30 -12.88 -7.97
N LEU A 102 -2.61 -11.61 -8.17
CA LEU A 102 -3.13 -10.72 -7.13
C LEU A 102 -4.62 -10.91 -6.85
N ALA A 103 -5.36 -11.70 -7.65
CA ALA A 103 -6.80 -11.83 -7.45
C ALA A 103 -7.13 -12.40 -6.07
N GLY A 104 -6.42 -13.42 -5.58
CA GLY A 104 -6.68 -14.01 -4.27
C GLY A 104 -6.36 -13.07 -3.09
N GLU A 105 -5.16 -12.49 -3.11
CA GLU A 105 -4.68 -11.57 -2.06
C GLU A 105 -5.46 -10.26 -2.01
N ALA A 106 -5.99 -9.81 -3.15
CA ALA A 106 -6.83 -8.61 -3.21
C ALA A 106 -8.13 -8.76 -2.43
N PHE A 107 -8.60 -9.98 -2.15
CA PHE A 107 -9.83 -10.23 -1.38
C PHE A 107 -9.59 -10.60 0.09
N GLU A 108 -8.35 -10.95 0.47
CA GLU A 108 -8.05 -11.38 1.84
C GLU A 108 -7.98 -10.17 2.79
N PRO A 109 -8.84 -10.07 3.82
CA PRO A 109 -8.88 -8.87 4.66
C PRO A 109 -7.55 -8.54 5.33
N ASN A 110 -7.10 -7.30 5.19
CA ASN A 110 -5.90 -6.82 5.87
C ASN A 110 -6.14 -6.73 7.40
N PRO A 111 -5.42 -7.50 8.23
CA PRO A 111 -5.66 -7.55 9.68
C PRO A 111 -5.63 -6.18 10.36
N TYR A 112 -4.73 -5.29 9.92
CA TYR A 112 -4.59 -3.95 10.50
C TYR A 112 -5.79 -3.05 10.18
N LEU A 113 -6.31 -3.10 8.94
CA LEU A 113 -7.48 -2.32 8.56
C LEU A 113 -8.76 -2.89 9.19
N GLU A 114 -8.83 -4.20 9.37
CA GLU A 114 -9.94 -4.85 10.07
C GLU A 114 -10.03 -4.45 11.54
N GLU A 115 -8.89 -4.27 12.21
CA GLU A 115 -8.86 -3.73 13.57
C GLU A 115 -9.50 -2.34 13.61
N LEU A 116 -9.16 -1.44 12.66
CA LEU A 116 -9.74 -0.10 12.57
C LEU A 116 -11.26 -0.14 12.32
N VAL A 117 -11.72 -0.99 11.40
CA VAL A 117 -13.16 -1.21 11.16
C VAL A 117 -13.87 -1.74 12.41
N SER A 118 -13.19 -2.57 13.21
CA SER A 118 -13.76 -3.16 14.42
C SER A 118 -13.83 -2.19 15.59
N LEU A 119 -12.81 -1.34 15.76
CA LEU A 119 -12.77 -0.33 16.83
C LEU A 119 -13.96 0.64 16.76
N GLU A 120 -14.36 1.01 15.55
CA GLU A 120 -15.48 1.93 15.34
C GLU A 120 -16.85 1.28 15.52
N THR A 121 -16.96 -0.03 15.29
CA THR A 121 -18.21 -0.75 15.52
C THR A 121 -18.41 -1.10 17.00
N GLY A 122 -17.33 -1.15 17.79
CA GLY A 122 -17.32 -1.77 19.11
C GLY A 122 -17.44 -0.88 20.36
N ALA A 123 -16.85 0.33 20.41
CA ALA A 123 -16.52 0.87 21.76
C ALA A 123 -16.75 2.37 22.04
N TYR A 124 -17.03 3.24 21.06
CA TYR A 124 -17.19 4.68 21.32
C TYR A 124 -18.51 5.24 20.77
N ARG A 125 -19.63 4.63 21.17
CA ARG A 125 -20.97 5.17 20.88
C ARG A 125 -21.50 5.99 22.05
N SER A 126 -21.27 7.30 22.00
CA SER A 126 -22.09 8.27 22.76
C SER A 126 -22.47 9.52 21.98
N ILE A 127 -22.27 9.53 20.65
CA ILE A 127 -22.76 10.62 19.80
C ILE A 127 -23.50 9.98 18.63
N GLU A 128 -24.83 9.89 18.72
CA GLU A 128 -25.75 9.38 17.68
C GLU A 128 -25.68 10.14 16.33
N VAL A 129 -24.74 11.07 16.17
CA VAL A 129 -24.73 12.05 15.09
C VAL A 129 -23.82 11.64 13.93
N PHE A 130 -22.80 10.79 14.14
CA PHE A 130 -21.85 10.40 13.09
C PHE A 130 -21.85 8.89 12.85
N ASN A 131 -22.41 8.43 11.73
CA ASN A 131 -22.47 7.01 11.38
C ASN A 131 -22.46 6.76 9.87
N LEU A 132 -21.88 5.65 9.42
CA LEU A 132 -21.92 5.24 8.01
C LEU A 132 -23.29 4.63 7.68
N ARG A 133 -23.78 4.83 6.45
CA ARG A 133 -25.05 4.31 5.94
C ARG A 133 -24.87 3.37 4.75
N ALA A 134 -24.12 3.81 3.74
CA ALA A 134 -23.82 3.02 2.55
C ALA A 134 -22.39 3.31 2.04
N PRO A 135 -21.69 2.34 1.42
CA PRO A 135 -22.04 0.93 1.32
C PRO A 135 -22.16 0.23 2.69
N LYS A 136 -23.00 -0.81 2.75
CA LYS A 136 -23.04 -1.70 3.92
C LYS A 136 -21.72 -2.47 4.02
N LYS A 137 -21.36 -2.90 5.24
CA LYS A 137 -20.20 -3.78 5.43
C LYS A 137 -20.33 -5.00 4.52
N ASP A 138 -19.27 -5.30 3.80
CA ASP A 138 -19.18 -6.45 2.89
C ASP A 138 -20.15 -6.39 1.68
N GLN A 139 -20.70 -5.21 1.36
CA GLN A 139 -21.47 -5.03 0.13
C GLN A 139 -20.57 -5.28 -1.09
N VAL A 140 -21.14 -5.94 -2.11
CA VAL A 140 -20.43 -6.30 -3.34
C VAL A 140 -20.99 -5.46 -4.48
N PHE A 141 -20.10 -4.96 -5.33
CA PHE A 141 -20.42 -4.20 -6.54
C PHE A 141 -19.76 -4.86 -7.75
N GLU A 142 -20.36 -4.70 -8.92
CA GLU A 142 -19.72 -5.07 -10.19
C GLU A 142 -18.80 -3.94 -10.68
N SER A 143 -17.77 -4.28 -11.46
CA SER A 143 -16.94 -3.27 -12.12
C SER A 143 -17.78 -2.34 -13.01
N GLY A 144 -17.59 -1.02 -12.87
CA GLY A 144 -18.37 -0.01 -13.59
C GLY A 144 -19.70 0.39 -12.94
N GLU A 145 -20.17 -0.33 -11.90
CA GLU A 145 -21.39 0.03 -11.18
C GLU A 145 -21.24 1.35 -10.40
N GLU A 146 -22.28 2.17 -10.29
CA GLU A 146 -22.22 3.36 -9.46
C GLU A 146 -22.26 3.00 -7.96
N ILE A 147 -21.29 3.50 -7.19
CA ILE A 147 -21.24 3.29 -5.74
C ILE A 147 -21.66 4.58 -5.03
N VAL A 148 -22.73 4.48 -4.23
CA VAL A 148 -23.21 5.60 -3.41
C VAL A 148 -22.66 5.48 -1.99
N PHE A 149 -21.78 6.40 -1.64
CA PHE A 149 -21.26 6.57 -0.30
C PHE A 149 -22.17 7.53 0.47
N SER A 150 -22.73 7.10 1.60
CA SER A 150 -23.56 7.95 2.45
C SER A 150 -23.27 7.72 3.93
N TRP A 151 -23.37 8.79 4.69
CA TRP A 151 -23.19 8.82 6.14
C TRP A 151 -24.16 9.81 6.77
N ASN A 152 -24.28 9.79 8.09
CA ASN A 152 -24.88 10.86 8.86
C ASN A 152 -23.76 11.62 9.54
N GLY A 153 -23.90 12.93 9.68
CA GLY A 153 -22.90 13.77 10.31
C GLY A 153 -23.20 15.25 10.16
N GLN A 154 -22.63 16.06 11.04
CA GLN A 154 -22.52 17.50 10.84
C GLN A 154 -21.05 17.88 10.97
N SER A 155 -20.57 18.68 10.02
CA SER A 155 -19.19 19.19 10.01
C SER A 155 -19.18 20.61 9.47
N ASN A 156 -18.59 21.53 10.22
CA ASN A 156 -18.42 22.92 9.78
C ASN A 156 -17.37 23.07 8.67
N SER A 157 -16.45 22.09 8.56
CA SER A 157 -15.36 22.09 7.58
C SER A 157 -15.62 21.16 6.39
N GLY A 158 -16.80 20.54 6.31
CA GLY A 158 -17.10 19.47 5.36
C GLY A 158 -16.47 18.13 5.73
N PHE A 159 -16.53 17.18 4.80
CA PHE A 159 -16.11 15.79 4.96
C PHE A 159 -15.05 15.42 3.93
N SER A 160 -14.05 14.62 4.35
CA SER A 160 -13.10 13.98 3.45
C SER A 160 -13.42 12.50 3.30
N LEU A 161 -13.89 12.10 2.12
CA LEU A 161 -14.07 10.69 1.75
C LEU A 161 -12.78 10.17 1.12
N LYS A 162 -12.30 9.01 1.57
CA LYS A 162 -11.13 8.32 0.99
C LYS A 162 -11.46 6.87 0.73
N ILE A 163 -11.04 6.36 -0.43
CA ILE A 163 -11.09 4.93 -0.77
C ILE A 163 -9.65 4.40 -0.77
N LEU A 164 -9.43 3.29 -0.08
CA LEU A 164 -8.15 2.61 0.05
C LEU A 164 -8.25 1.20 -0.54
N ASN A 165 -7.17 0.71 -1.15
CA ASN A 165 -7.05 -0.70 -1.48
C ASN A 165 -6.79 -1.54 -0.22
N ASN A 166 -6.69 -2.85 -0.40
CA ASN A 166 -6.41 -3.79 0.68
C ASN A 166 -5.04 -3.57 1.37
N ASP A 167 -4.07 -2.95 0.69
CA ASP A 167 -2.78 -2.57 1.29
C ASP A 167 -2.84 -1.27 2.12
N GLY A 168 -4.01 -0.63 2.20
CA GLY A 168 -4.17 0.67 2.85
C GLY A 168 -3.65 1.85 2.03
N LYS A 169 -3.32 1.64 0.75
CA LYS A 169 -2.95 2.72 -0.18
C LYS A 169 -4.21 3.46 -0.61
N GLN A 170 -4.21 4.78 -0.43
CA GLN A 170 -5.29 5.64 -0.90
C GLN A 170 -5.32 5.65 -2.45
N ILE A 171 -6.47 5.25 -3.01
CA ILE A 171 -6.72 5.30 -4.46
C ILE A 171 -7.47 6.57 -4.82
N VAL A 172 -8.45 6.94 -3.99
CA VAL A 172 -9.34 8.06 -4.26
C VAL A 172 -9.51 8.93 -3.03
N LYS A 173 -9.63 10.24 -3.24
CA LYS A 173 -9.92 11.23 -2.20
C LYS A 173 -10.85 12.31 -2.73
N PHE A 174 -11.92 12.56 -1.99
CA PHE A 174 -12.88 13.63 -2.26
C PHE A 174 -13.08 14.51 -1.03
N GLN A 175 -13.44 15.76 -1.28
CA GLN A 175 -13.91 16.69 -0.26
C GLN A 175 -15.33 17.10 -0.64
N THR A 176 -16.28 16.96 0.28
CA THR A 176 -17.68 17.33 0.05
C THR A 176 -18.28 17.96 1.30
N PRO A 177 -19.09 19.02 1.17
CA PRO A 177 -19.88 19.53 2.29
C PRO A 177 -21.10 18.64 2.59
N GLY A 178 -21.51 17.80 1.64
CA GLY A 178 -22.66 16.91 1.76
C GLY A 178 -22.35 15.64 2.52
N THR A 179 -23.40 14.88 2.84
CA THR A 179 -23.32 13.59 3.54
C THR A 179 -23.48 12.39 2.60
N GLU A 180 -23.39 12.66 1.30
CA GLU A 180 -23.50 11.67 0.23
C GLU A 180 -22.52 12.00 -0.90
N PHE A 181 -21.99 10.96 -1.54
CA PHE A 181 -21.12 11.05 -2.70
C PHE A 181 -21.35 9.86 -3.65
N GLN A 182 -21.57 10.15 -4.93
CA GLN A 182 -21.74 9.15 -5.97
C GLN A 182 -20.41 8.97 -6.71
N TYR A 183 -19.94 7.72 -6.78
CA TYR A 183 -18.68 7.36 -7.41
C TYR A 183 -18.94 6.42 -8.59
N ALA A 184 -18.58 6.86 -9.80
CA ALA A 184 -18.54 5.99 -10.96
C ALA A 184 -17.37 5.00 -10.78
N ASN A 185 -17.68 3.74 -10.47
CA ASN A 185 -16.67 2.76 -10.07
C ASN A 185 -15.71 2.44 -11.23
N THR A 186 -14.48 2.90 -11.12
CA THR A 186 -13.37 2.52 -12.00
C THR A 186 -12.39 1.58 -11.31
N LEU A 187 -12.77 0.98 -10.18
CA LEU A 187 -11.93 0.08 -9.42
C LEU A 187 -11.88 -1.29 -10.11
N THR A 188 -10.73 -1.94 -9.99
CA THR A 188 -10.55 -3.34 -10.36
C THR A 188 -11.23 -4.25 -9.34
N ALA A 189 -11.34 -5.54 -9.65
CA ALA A 189 -11.85 -6.50 -8.69
C ALA A 189 -10.94 -6.57 -7.44
N GLY A 190 -11.54 -6.61 -6.23
CA GLY A 190 -10.82 -6.66 -4.96
C GLY A 190 -11.64 -6.20 -3.75
N LEU A 191 -11.02 -6.28 -2.57
CA LEU A 191 -11.48 -5.71 -1.31
C LEU A 191 -10.98 -4.27 -1.16
N TYR A 192 -11.90 -3.38 -0.83
CA TYR A 192 -11.63 -1.97 -0.62
C TYR A 192 -12.14 -1.52 0.74
N TYR A 193 -11.42 -0.57 1.29
CA TYR A 193 -11.81 0.15 2.49
C TYR A 193 -12.20 1.57 2.08
N TRP A 194 -13.18 2.13 2.76
CA TRP A 194 -13.50 3.54 2.62
C TRP A 194 -13.63 4.17 3.98
N LYS A 195 -13.24 5.43 4.07
CA LYS A 195 -13.38 6.21 5.29
C LYS A 195 -13.86 7.62 5.04
N VAL A 196 -14.56 8.16 6.02
CA VAL A 196 -15.03 9.55 6.07
C VAL A 196 -14.40 10.23 7.28
N GLU A 197 -13.74 11.34 7.03
CA GLU A 197 -13.08 12.15 8.05
C GLU A 197 -13.83 13.49 8.21
N ALA A 198 -14.12 13.88 9.46
CA ALA A 198 -14.75 15.15 9.83
C ALA A 198 -14.10 15.69 11.12
N GLY A 199 -13.08 16.54 10.97
CA GLY A 199 -12.26 16.99 12.09
C GLY A 199 -11.48 15.82 12.69
N SER A 200 -11.70 15.53 13.97
CA SER A 200 -11.11 14.37 14.67
C SER A 200 -11.92 13.08 14.53
N ASN A 201 -13.12 13.14 13.93
CA ASN A 201 -13.96 11.98 13.76
C ASN A 201 -13.56 11.24 12.48
N ILE A 202 -13.33 9.94 12.61
CA ILE A 202 -13.01 9.05 11.50
C ILE A 202 -14.00 7.90 11.58
N LEU A 203 -14.59 7.58 10.44
CA LEU A 203 -15.36 6.35 10.25
C LEU A 203 -14.81 5.59 9.05
N MET A 204 -14.75 4.27 9.12
CA MET A 204 -14.19 3.34 8.16
C MET A 204 -15.10 2.10 8.02
N ASN A 205 -15.26 1.64 6.79
CA ASN A 205 -15.95 0.40 6.48
C ASN A 205 -15.32 -0.21 5.21
N ARG A 206 -15.78 -1.39 4.80
CA ARG A 206 -15.25 -2.15 3.66
C ARG A 206 -16.34 -2.65 2.72
N PHE A 207 -15.97 -2.84 1.46
CA PHE A 207 -16.82 -3.37 0.39
C PHE A 207 -15.96 -4.13 -0.63
N TYR A 208 -16.60 -4.89 -1.51
CA TYR A 208 -15.94 -5.67 -2.56
C TYR A 208 -16.34 -5.17 -3.94
N VAL A 209 -15.41 -5.26 -4.88
CA VAL A 209 -15.67 -5.11 -6.31
C VAL A 209 -15.35 -6.44 -7.01
N LYS A 210 -16.22 -6.87 -7.92
CA LYS A 210 -16.02 -8.06 -8.75
C LYS A 210 -15.74 -7.71 -10.20
#